data_AF-A0A1I7TNM6-F1
#
_entry.id   AF-A0A1I7TNM6-F1
#
_cell.length_a   1.000
_cell.length_b   1.000
_cell.length_c   1.000
_cell.angle_alpha   90.00
_cell.angle_beta   90.00
_cell.angle_gamma   90.00
#
_symmetry.space_group_name_H-M   'P 1'
#
loop_
_entity.id
_entity.type
_entity.pdbx_description
1 polymer ?
#
loop_
_entity_poly.entity_id
_entity_poly.type
_entity_poly.pdbx_seq_one_letter_code
_entity_poly.pdbx_strand_id
1 'polypeptide(L)'
;MITRKENWFCFSSAHHENPLVFVLPLMVNTSTLSKCFDWKSLECWPMEIQEMVLMLNGMDIPRYNCSGKTKEEWYETGEKRVGWGVYYVSCGLIFQTIGWPVLWIFLKKINMTHALKVYRVMVFIGLIEITEVWGNSIWPGIVALFGEVYCTSPRITTFVGKMTMVQWLLGSSSAVFLGLHRLTDMSRKGEFLVNYTWLLFLIQ
;
A
#
# COMPACT_ATOMS: atom_id res chain seq x y z
N MET A 1 6.93 -26.07 15.01
CA MET A 1 8.17 -25.28 14.89
C MET A 1 8.24 -24.72 13.46
N ILE A 2 7.61 -23.56 13.23
CA ILE A 2 7.81 -22.73 12.03
C ILE A 2 8.00 -21.31 12.57
N THR A 3 9.19 -21.05 13.08
CA THR A 3 9.69 -19.69 13.33
C THR A 3 10.27 -19.19 12.02
N ARG A 4 9.45 -18.54 11.18
CA ARG A 4 9.96 -17.70 10.10
C ARG A 4 9.81 -16.26 10.54
N LYS A 5 10.96 -15.63 10.81
CA LYS A 5 11.15 -14.21 11.13
C LYS A 5 10.16 -13.34 10.35
N GLU A 6 9.44 -12.51 11.09
CA GLU A 6 8.66 -11.37 10.63
C GLU A 6 9.57 -10.41 9.84
N ASN A 7 9.64 -10.58 8.52
CA ASN A 7 10.08 -9.56 7.59
C ASN A 7 8.83 -8.89 7.00
N TRP A 8 8.14 -8.08 7.82
CA TRP A 8 7.01 -7.26 7.36
C TRP A 8 7.43 -5.89 6.80
N PHE A 9 8.75 -5.66 6.63
CA PHE A 9 9.30 -4.45 6.03
C PHE A 9 10.47 -4.79 5.13
N CYS A 10 10.19 -5.30 3.93
CA CYS A 10 11.16 -5.34 2.82
C CYS A 10 10.42 -5.52 1.49
N PHE A 11 9.83 -4.44 0.98
CA PHE A 11 9.70 -4.29 -0.49
C PHE A 11 10.00 -2.85 -0.90
N SER A 12 11.13 -2.36 -0.39
CA SER A 12 11.92 -1.29 -1.01
C SER A 12 13.38 -1.68 -0.82
N SER A 13 13.86 -2.60 -1.68
CA SER A 13 15.28 -2.72 -2.01
C SER A 13 15.42 -3.59 -3.25
N ALA A 14 15.31 -2.92 -4.41
CA ALA A 14 16.08 -3.35 -5.56
C ALA A 14 17.58 -3.23 -5.22
N HIS A 15 18.41 -3.98 -5.96
CA HIS A 15 19.86 -4.20 -5.78
C HIS A 15 20.18 -5.25 -4.69
N HIS A 16 20.93 -6.33 -4.93
CA HIS A 16 22.06 -6.48 -5.86
C HIS A 16 22.52 -7.95 -5.95
N GLU A 17 22.29 -8.69 -7.04
CA GLU A 17 23.22 -9.75 -7.54
C GLU A 17 23.04 -9.94 -9.07
N ASN A 18 23.90 -9.21 -9.78
CA ASN A 18 24.48 -9.34 -11.12
C ASN A 18 23.64 -9.59 -12.40
N PRO A 19 23.90 -8.79 -13.46
CA PRO A 19 23.32 -8.93 -14.80
C PRO A 19 24.19 -9.85 -15.65
N LEU A 20 23.58 -10.79 -16.40
CA LEU A 20 24.10 -11.45 -17.62
C LEU A 20 23.50 -12.86 -17.75
N VAL A 21 22.19 -12.96 -18.00
CA VAL A 21 21.63 -14.10 -18.73
C VAL A 21 20.53 -13.60 -19.65
N PHE A 22 20.87 -12.59 -20.46
CA PHE A 22 20.27 -12.42 -21.77
C PHE A 22 21.22 -13.14 -22.74
N VAL A 23 20.70 -14.06 -23.55
CA VAL A 23 21.28 -14.70 -24.74
C VAL A 23 21.22 -16.24 -24.66
N LEU A 24 20.21 -16.71 -25.39
CA LEU A 24 19.98 -17.98 -26.07
C LEU A 24 19.26 -19.17 -25.39
N PRO A 25 18.27 -19.73 -26.11
CA PRO A 25 17.34 -20.74 -25.61
C PRO A 25 17.86 -22.15 -25.94
N LEU A 26 17.67 -23.11 -25.04
CA LEU A 26 17.56 -24.52 -25.40
C LEU A 26 16.96 -25.29 -24.22
N MET A 27 15.85 -25.98 -24.52
CA MET A 27 15.12 -26.92 -23.67
C MET A 27 14.10 -26.33 -22.67
N VAL A 28 13.18 -25.50 -23.16
CA VAL A 28 11.86 -25.36 -22.50
C VAL A 28 10.84 -26.15 -23.30
N ASN A 29 10.24 -27.14 -22.65
CA ASN A 29 9.20 -28.00 -23.19
C ASN A 29 8.09 -27.15 -23.84
N THR A 30 7.85 -27.38 -25.14
CA THR A 30 6.89 -26.65 -25.98
C THR A 30 5.44 -26.70 -25.49
N SER A 31 5.12 -27.59 -24.55
CA SER A 31 3.81 -27.70 -23.90
C SER A 31 3.56 -26.69 -22.76
N THR A 32 4.60 -26.07 -22.20
CA THR A 32 4.48 -25.07 -21.11
C THR A 32 4.42 -23.62 -21.63
N LEU A 33 5.01 -23.37 -22.81
CA LEU A 33 5.13 -22.03 -23.38
C LEU A 33 3.79 -21.45 -23.86
N SER A 34 2.88 -22.30 -24.37
CA SER A 34 1.58 -21.85 -24.89
C SER A 34 0.62 -21.36 -23.81
N LYS A 35 0.78 -21.81 -22.57
CA LYS A 35 -0.04 -21.38 -21.43
C LYS A 35 0.41 -20.07 -20.80
N CYS A 36 1.67 -19.66 -20.97
CA CYS A 36 2.23 -18.45 -20.37
C CYS A 36 2.11 -17.19 -21.22
N PHE A 37 1.68 -17.31 -22.48
CA PHE A 37 1.40 -16.15 -23.32
C PHE A 37 0.01 -15.55 -23.04
N ASP A 38 -0.87 -16.34 -22.42
CA ASP A 38 -2.15 -15.84 -21.93
C ASP A 38 -1.93 -15.21 -20.55
N TRP A 39 -1.88 -13.87 -20.49
CA TRP A 39 -1.71 -13.09 -19.26
C TRP A 39 -2.76 -13.40 -18.18
N LYS A 40 -3.83 -14.12 -18.56
CA LYS A 40 -4.92 -14.56 -17.70
C LYS A 40 -4.60 -15.85 -16.94
N SER A 41 -3.57 -16.60 -17.33
CA SER A 41 -3.17 -17.84 -16.67
C SER A 41 -2.34 -17.56 -15.42
N LEU A 42 -2.86 -17.90 -14.24
CA LEU A 42 -2.14 -17.73 -12.98
C LEU A 42 -0.84 -18.55 -12.93
N GLU A 43 -0.74 -19.67 -13.66
CA GLU A 43 0.34 -20.66 -13.59
C GLU A 43 1.74 -20.08 -13.86
N CYS A 44 1.84 -18.93 -14.52
CA CYS A 44 3.12 -18.34 -14.96
C CYS A 44 3.57 -17.12 -14.13
N TRP A 45 2.77 -16.69 -13.15
CA TRP A 45 3.13 -15.63 -12.23
C TRP A 45 4.06 -16.18 -11.11
N PRO A 46 4.97 -15.37 -10.56
CA PRO A 46 5.74 -15.78 -9.39
C PRO A 46 4.81 -16.17 -8.24
N MET A 47 5.20 -17.20 -7.46
CA MET A 47 4.34 -17.83 -6.45
C MET A 47 3.73 -16.83 -5.45
N GLU A 48 4.43 -15.77 -5.08
CA GLU A 48 3.89 -14.77 -4.15
C GLU A 48 2.67 -14.03 -4.73
N ILE A 49 2.68 -13.76 -6.04
CA ILE A 49 1.57 -13.07 -6.69
C ILE A 49 0.40 -14.04 -6.92
N GLN A 50 0.68 -15.30 -7.24
CA GLN A 50 -0.34 -16.34 -7.31
C GLN A 50 -1.08 -16.46 -5.97
N GLU A 51 -0.36 -16.56 -4.85
CA GLU A 51 -0.94 -16.65 -3.51
C GLU A 51 -1.78 -15.41 -3.18
N MET A 52 -1.29 -14.20 -3.48
CA MET A 52 -2.05 -12.96 -3.28
C MET A 52 -3.35 -12.94 -4.10
N VAL A 53 -3.32 -13.37 -5.36
CA VAL A 53 -4.52 -13.42 -6.21
C VAL A 53 -5.50 -14.50 -5.74
N LEU A 54 -5.02 -15.63 -5.26
CA LEU A 54 -5.85 -16.67 -4.64
C LEU A 54 -6.53 -16.14 -3.36
N MET A 55 -5.81 -15.42 -2.49
CA MET A 55 -6.38 -14.73 -1.32
C MET A 55 -7.40 -13.66 -1.72
N LEU A 56 -7.16 -12.96 -2.84
CA LEU A 56 -8.09 -11.97 -3.39
C LEU A 56 -9.42 -12.61 -3.81
N ASN A 57 -9.36 -13.76 -4.47
CA ASN A 57 -10.51 -14.53 -4.93
C ASN A 57 -11.22 -15.33 -3.82
N GLY A 58 -10.67 -15.35 -2.60
CA GLY A 58 -11.26 -16.08 -1.47
C GLY A 58 -11.15 -17.60 -1.60
N MET A 59 -10.16 -18.08 -2.37
CA MET A 59 -9.87 -19.50 -2.51
C MET A 59 -8.90 -19.96 -1.41
N ASP A 60 -9.06 -21.20 -0.97
CA ASP A 60 -8.18 -21.80 0.04
C ASP A 60 -6.79 -22.06 -0.54
N ILE A 61 -5.78 -21.53 0.14
CA ILE A 61 -4.37 -21.72 -0.23
C ILE A 61 -3.83 -22.88 0.58
N PRO A 62 -3.18 -23.89 -0.03
CA PRO A 62 -2.67 -25.06 0.67
C PRO A 62 -1.77 -24.71 1.87
N ARG A 63 -1.01 -23.61 1.75
CA ARG A 63 -0.10 -23.10 2.79
C ARG A 63 -0.81 -22.50 4.01
N TYR A 64 -2.02 -21.99 3.85
CA TYR A 64 -2.80 -21.32 4.91
C TYR A 64 -3.97 -22.20 5.37
N ASN A 65 -3.82 -23.52 5.31
CA ASN A 65 -4.84 -24.45 5.78
C ASN A 65 -4.91 -24.43 7.32
N CYS A 66 -6.00 -23.87 7.85
CA CYS A 66 -6.24 -23.72 9.29
C CYS A 66 -6.90 -24.94 9.94
N SER A 67 -7.10 -26.05 9.21
CA SER A 67 -7.82 -27.24 9.69
C SER A 67 -7.05 -28.08 10.72
N GLY A 68 -5.78 -27.77 10.98
CA GLY A 68 -4.90 -28.59 11.81
C GLY A 68 -5.04 -28.41 13.33
N LYS A 69 -5.71 -27.35 13.81
CA LYS A 69 -5.84 -26.99 15.24
C LYS A 69 -7.14 -26.23 15.49
N THR A 70 -7.64 -26.26 16.73
CA THR A 70 -8.76 -25.39 17.14
C THR A 70 -8.31 -23.95 17.35
N LYS A 71 -9.25 -23.00 17.43
CA LYS A 71 -8.93 -21.57 17.54
C LYS A 71 -8.16 -21.25 18.83
N GLU A 72 -8.48 -21.95 19.90
CA GLU A 72 -7.87 -21.80 21.22
C GLU A 72 -6.41 -22.24 21.20
N GLU A 73 -6.11 -23.38 20.56
CA GLU A 73 -4.75 -23.86 20.36
C GLU A 73 -3.91 -22.93 19.45
N TRP A 74 -4.56 -22.24 18.50
CA TRP A 74 -3.90 -21.23 17.67
C TRP A 74 -3.51 -19.99 18.47
N TYR A 75 -4.34 -19.56 19.43
CA TYR A 75 -3.99 -18.46 20.35
C TYR A 75 -2.80 -18.82 21.25
N GLU A 76 -2.68 -20.07 21.68
CA GLU A 76 -1.55 -20.53 22.51
C GLU A 76 -0.26 -20.70 21.71
N THR A 77 -0.37 -20.96 20.40
CA THR A 77 0.79 -21.04 19.50
C THR A 77 1.40 -19.67 19.20
N GLY A 78 0.61 -18.59 19.36
CA GLY A 78 1.01 -17.22 19.09
C GLY A 78 2.09 -16.68 20.02
N GLU A 79 3.18 -16.15 19.46
CA GLU A 79 4.23 -15.47 20.23
C GLU A 79 3.80 -14.01 20.49
N LYS A 80 3.55 -13.67 21.76
CA LYS A 80 3.16 -12.30 22.15
C LYS A 80 4.37 -11.38 22.19
N ARG A 81 4.44 -10.44 21.24
CA ARG A 81 5.52 -9.45 21.13
C ARG A 81 5.07 -8.10 21.68
N VAL A 82 4.81 -8.08 22.99
CA VAL A 82 4.16 -6.93 23.67
C VAL A 82 4.92 -5.62 23.44
N GLY A 83 6.26 -5.64 23.48
CA GLY A 83 7.07 -4.42 23.27
C GLY A 83 6.85 -3.77 21.91
N TRP A 84 6.89 -4.57 20.84
CA TRP A 84 6.62 -4.10 19.48
C TRP A 84 5.16 -3.67 19.32
N GLY A 85 4.22 -4.44 19.87
CA GLY A 85 2.80 -4.12 19.83
C GLY A 85 2.49 -2.75 20.46
N VAL A 86 3.02 -2.48 21.67
CA VAL A 86 2.85 -1.19 22.35
C VAL A 86 3.46 -0.05 21.54
N TYR A 87 4.65 -0.24 20.97
CA TYR A 87 5.29 0.77 20.12
C TYR A 87 4.43 1.14 18.90
N TYR A 88 3.94 0.15 18.15
CA TYR A 88 3.11 0.40 16.97
C TYR A 88 1.77 1.08 17.31
N VAL A 89 1.09 0.60 18.37
CA VAL A 89 -0.20 1.18 18.78
C VAL A 89 -0.01 2.61 19.30
N SER A 90 0.99 2.86 20.14
CA SER A 90 1.23 4.20 20.68
C SER A 90 1.61 5.20 19.59
N CYS A 91 2.53 4.86 18.69
CA CYS A 91 2.89 5.70 17.55
C CYS A 91 1.69 5.96 16.64
N GLY A 92 0.90 4.93 16.31
CA GLY A 92 -0.30 5.06 15.49
C GLY A 92 -1.34 6.01 16.12
N LEU A 93 -1.58 5.89 17.42
CA LEU A 93 -2.49 6.78 18.14
C LEU A 93 -2.01 8.23 18.12
N ILE A 94 -0.71 8.48 18.31
CA ILE A 94 -0.14 9.83 18.24
C ILE A 94 -0.38 10.43 16.86
N PHE A 95 -0.06 9.72 15.78
CA PHE A 95 -0.31 10.21 14.42
C PHE A 95 -1.81 10.42 14.14
N GLN A 96 -2.68 9.57 14.68
CA GLN A 96 -4.13 9.73 14.55
C GLN A 96 -4.63 11.00 15.25
N THR A 97 -4.10 11.31 16.44
CA THR A 97 -4.46 12.53 17.18
C THR A 97 -4.01 13.80 16.48
N ILE A 98 -2.90 13.76 15.73
CA ILE A 98 -2.39 14.89 14.95
C ILE A 98 -3.09 14.99 13.59
N GLY A 99 -3.44 13.87 12.97
CA GLY A 99 -4.11 13.84 11.66
C GLY A 99 -5.51 14.47 11.68
N TRP A 100 -6.29 14.23 12.74
CA TRP A 100 -7.63 14.80 12.89
C TRP A 100 -7.70 16.34 12.86
N PRO A 101 -6.93 17.09 13.68
CA PRO A 101 -6.95 18.54 13.66
C PRO A 101 -6.43 19.11 12.33
N VAL A 102 -5.46 18.46 11.70
CA VAL A 102 -4.97 18.86 10.37
C VAL A 102 -6.09 18.74 9.34
N LEU A 103 -6.80 17.61 9.29
CA LEU A 103 -7.95 17.44 8.41
C LEU A 103 -9.06 18.45 8.69
N TRP A 104 -9.30 18.79 9.97
CA TRP A 104 -10.31 19.79 10.35
C TRP A 104 -9.97 21.19 9.83
N ILE A 105 -8.71 21.62 9.99
CA ILE A 105 -8.20 22.87 9.39
C ILE A 105 -8.41 22.81 7.88
N PHE A 106 -8.18 21.63 7.29
CA PHE A 106 -8.44 21.47 5.89
C PHE A 106 -9.94 21.71 5.60
N LEU A 107 -10.86 20.95 6.16
CA LEU A 107 -12.31 21.14 5.96
C LEU A 107 -12.80 22.58 6.19
N LYS A 108 -12.23 23.34 7.12
CA LYS A 108 -12.63 24.74 7.33
C LYS A 108 -12.30 25.64 6.13
N LYS A 109 -11.13 25.51 5.51
CA LYS A 109 -10.72 26.36 4.37
C LYS A 109 -11.48 26.02 3.08
N ILE A 110 -11.98 24.79 2.91
CA ILE A 110 -12.81 24.43 1.75
C ILE A 110 -14.11 25.23 1.72
N ASN A 111 -14.65 25.51 2.91
CA ASN A 111 -15.95 26.17 3.06
C ASN A 111 -15.84 27.69 2.87
N MET A 112 -14.64 28.25 3.05
CA MET A 112 -14.39 29.70 2.99
C MET A 112 -13.94 30.17 1.60
N THR A 113 -13.44 29.29 0.73
CA THR A 113 -12.83 29.68 -0.56
C THR A 113 -13.56 29.06 -1.74
N HIS A 114 -14.11 29.89 -2.64
CA HIS A 114 -14.77 29.47 -3.90
C HIS A 114 -13.81 28.85 -4.95
N ALA A 115 -12.53 28.66 -4.64
CA ALA A 115 -11.54 27.97 -5.48
C ALA A 115 -11.57 26.45 -5.19
N LEU A 116 -12.56 25.78 -5.77
CA LEU A 116 -13.07 24.49 -5.26
C LEU A 116 -12.23 23.23 -5.60
N LYS A 117 -11.28 23.25 -6.55
CA LYS A 117 -10.73 21.98 -7.10
C LYS A 117 -9.51 21.42 -6.36
N VAL A 118 -8.48 22.23 -6.12
CA VAL A 118 -7.21 21.78 -5.49
C VAL A 118 -7.42 21.32 -4.06
N TYR A 119 -8.29 22.06 -3.37
CA TYR A 119 -8.53 21.86 -1.96
C TYR A 119 -9.30 20.56 -1.65
N ARG A 120 -10.23 20.17 -2.55
CA ARG A 120 -10.96 18.90 -2.47
C ARG A 120 -10.01 17.71 -2.50
N VAL A 121 -8.98 17.78 -3.33
CA VAL A 121 -7.97 16.72 -3.44
C VAL A 121 -7.16 16.61 -2.15
N MET A 122 -6.73 17.74 -1.56
CA MET A 122 -6.01 17.73 -0.28
C MET A 122 -6.83 17.14 0.87
N VAL A 123 -8.13 17.42 0.93
CA VAL A 123 -9.03 16.79 1.92
C VAL A 123 -9.14 15.28 1.69
N PHE A 124 -9.24 14.84 0.43
CA PHE A 124 -9.30 13.42 0.08
C PHE A 124 -8.03 12.67 0.48
N ILE A 125 -6.86 13.27 0.25
CA ILE A 125 -5.56 12.71 0.66
C ILE A 125 -5.49 12.58 2.19
N GLY A 126 -5.89 13.62 2.93
CA GLY A 126 -5.89 13.57 4.39
C GLY A 126 -6.82 12.50 4.98
N LEU A 127 -7.93 12.18 4.31
CA LEU A 127 -8.82 11.08 4.70
C LEU A 127 -8.14 9.71 4.49
N ILE A 128 -7.47 9.53 3.35
CA ILE A 128 -6.72 8.30 3.04
C ILE A 128 -5.62 8.06 4.08
N GLU A 129 -4.82 9.09 4.40
CA GLU A 129 -3.72 8.99 5.38
C GLU A 129 -4.22 8.60 6.77
N ILE A 130 -5.34 9.16 7.24
CA ILE A 130 -5.96 8.75 8.50
C ILE A 130 -6.27 7.26 8.46
N THR A 131 -6.95 6.78 7.41
CA THR A 131 -7.31 5.38 7.30
C THR A 131 -6.10 4.45 7.08
N GLU A 132 -4.98 4.97 6.57
CA GLU A 132 -3.73 4.23 6.42
C GLU A 132 -3.08 3.92 7.76
N VAL A 133 -3.09 4.86 8.71
CA VAL A 133 -2.56 4.67 10.06
C VAL A 133 -3.26 3.50 10.78
N TRP A 134 -4.56 3.34 10.57
CA TRP A 134 -5.34 2.21 11.12
C TRP A 134 -4.85 0.86 10.61
N GLY A 135 -4.65 0.73 9.29
CA GLY A 135 -4.21 -0.52 8.66
C GLY A 135 -2.74 -0.85 8.91
N ASN A 136 -1.86 0.16 8.91
CA ASN A 136 -0.41 -0.03 8.97
C ASN A 136 0.16 -0.08 10.39
N SER A 137 -0.47 0.56 11.37
CA SER A 137 0.07 0.66 12.73
C SER A 137 -0.85 0.06 13.78
N ILE A 138 -2.12 0.50 13.83
CA ILE A 138 -3.03 0.11 14.90
C ILE A 138 -3.39 -1.38 14.80
N TRP A 139 -3.80 -1.83 13.62
CA TRP A 139 -4.16 -3.24 13.41
C TRP A 139 -3.02 -4.23 13.68
N PRO A 140 -1.83 -4.11 13.03
CA PRO A 140 -0.72 -5.02 13.30
C PRO A 140 -0.20 -4.90 14.74
N GLY A 141 -0.30 -3.72 15.35
CA GLY A 141 0.01 -3.52 16.77
C GLY A 141 -0.91 -4.33 17.68
N ILE A 142 -2.22 -4.32 17.44
CA ILE A 142 -3.20 -5.15 18.19
C ILE A 142 -2.90 -6.64 17.99
N VAL A 143 -2.68 -7.08 16.76
CA VAL A 143 -2.33 -8.47 16.43
C VAL A 143 -1.06 -8.91 17.18
N ALA A 144 -0.03 -8.05 17.23
CA ALA A 144 1.21 -8.32 17.95
C ALA A 144 1.06 -8.36 19.49
N LEU A 145 0.13 -7.58 20.05
CA LEU A 145 -0.20 -7.60 21.49
C LEU A 145 -0.89 -8.89 21.90
N PHE A 146 -1.87 -9.35 21.12
CA PHE A 146 -2.60 -10.58 21.40
C PHE A 146 -1.83 -11.84 20.96
N GLY A 147 -0.85 -11.69 20.06
CA GLY A 147 -0.15 -12.82 19.44
C GLY A 147 -1.05 -13.55 18.44
N GLU A 148 -1.97 -12.84 17.79
CA GLU A 148 -2.90 -13.48 16.85
C GLU A 148 -2.16 -13.98 15.61
N VAL A 149 -2.44 -15.22 15.24
CA VAL A 149 -1.97 -15.82 13.98
C VAL A 149 -3.08 -15.73 12.94
N TYR A 150 -2.72 -15.83 11.65
CA TYR A 150 -3.68 -15.75 10.55
C TYR A 150 -4.92 -16.66 10.74
N CYS A 151 -4.71 -17.87 11.27
CA CYS A 151 -5.76 -18.87 11.46
C CYS A 151 -6.74 -18.57 12.60
N THR A 152 -6.44 -17.61 13.48
CA THR A 152 -7.32 -17.20 14.55
C THR A 152 -8.58 -16.50 14.01
N SER A 153 -8.38 -15.54 13.10
CA SER A 153 -9.44 -14.80 12.43
C SER A 153 -9.06 -14.51 10.97
N PRO A 154 -9.19 -15.51 10.08
CA PRO A 154 -8.68 -15.41 8.71
C PRO A 154 -9.47 -14.40 7.88
N ARG A 155 -10.79 -14.26 8.12
CA ARG A 155 -11.65 -13.32 7.37
C ARG A 155 -11.27 -11.86 7.64
N ILE A 156 -11.07 -11.51 8.91
CA ILE A 156 -10.78 -10.13 9.29
C ILE A 156 -9.35 -9.76 8.89
N THR A 157 -8.38 -10.63 9.15
CA THR A 157 -6.98 -10.41 8.75
C THR A 157 -6.84 -10.26 7.24
N THR A 158 -7.54 -11.08 6.45
CA THR A 158 -7.54 -10.97 4.99
C THR A 158 -8.21 -9.67 4.52
N PHE A 159 -9.33 -9.28 5.13
CA PHE A 159 -10.01 -8.03 4.78
C PHE A 159 -9.14 -6.81 5.07
N VAL A 160 -8.53 -6.74 6.26
CA VAL A 160 -7.65 -5.63 6.63
C VAL A 160 -6.39 -5.61 5.77
N GLY A 161 -5.81 -6.76 5.45
CA GLY A 161 -4.67 -6.86 4.52
C GLY A 161 -5.01 -6.31 3.13
N LYS A 162 -6.18 -6.66 2.58
CA LYS A 162 -6.66 -6.12 1.29
C LYS A 162 -6.86 -4.61 1.34
N MET A 163 -7.53 -4.11 2.38
CA MET A 163 -7.75 -2.67 2.57
C MET A 163 -6.44 -1.90 2.64
N THR A 164 -5.45 -2.44 3.37
CA THR A 164 -4.14 -1.82 3.54
C THR A 164 -3.36 -1.74 2.23
N MET A 165 -3.39 -2.80 1.42
CA MET A 165 -2.76 -2.80 0.09
C MET A 165 -3.40 -1.77 -0.86
N VAL A 166 -4.73 -1.69 -0.88
CA VAL A 166 -5.44 -0.67 -1.69
C VAL A 166 -5.06 0.74 -1.23
N GLN A 167 -4.98 0.96 0.08
CA GLN A 167 -4.60 2.24 0.65
C GLN A 167 -3.19 2.67 0.22
N TRP A 168 -2.24 1.75 0.25
CA TRP A 168 -0.85 2.04 -0.10
C TRP A 168 -0.70 2.45 -1.57
N LEU A 169 -1.46 1.81 -2.47
CA LEU A 169 -1.54 2.19 -3.88
C LEU A 169 -2.23 3.55 -4.06
N LEU A 170 -3.29 3.83 -3.31
CA LEU A 170 -3.98 5.12 -3.33
C LEU A 170 -3.09 6.27 -2.83
N GLY A 171 -2.31 6.05 -1.76
CA GLY A 171 -1.36 7.01 -1.22
C GLY A 171 -0.28 7.37 -2.24
N SER A 172 0.34 6.35 -2.85
CA SER A 172 1.35 6.53 -3.90
C SER A 172 0.81 7.28 -5.11
N SER A 173 -0.39 6.91 -5.58
CA SER A 173 -1.06 7.58 -6.70
C SER A 173 -1.40 9.04 -6.40
N SER A 174 -1.80 9.32 -5.16
CA SER A 174 -2.14 10.67 -4.70
C SER A 174 -0.92 11.59 -4.64
N ALA A 175 0.25 11.07 -4.25
CA ALA A 175 1.51 11.81 -4.27
C ALA A 175 1.91 12.21 -5.70
N VAL A 176 1.79 11.29 -6.66
CA VAL A 176 2.03 11.58 -8.09
C VAL A 176 1.04 12.63 -8.60
N PHE A 177 -0.24 12.50 -8.26
CA PHE A 177 -1.27 13.46 -8.65
C PHE A 177 -0.97 14.87 -8.12
N LEU A 178 -0.51 14.99 -6.87
CA LEU A 178 -0.10 16.27 -6.29
C LEU A 178 1.13 16.86 -7.00
N GLY A 179 2.08 16.02 -7.39
CA GLY A 179 3.25 16.41 -8.20
C GLY A 179 2.83 17.00 -9.54
N LEU A 180 1.98 16.28 -10.28
CA LEU A 180 1.45 16.74 -11.58
C LEU A 180 0.66 18.04 -11.45
N HIS A 181 -0.12 18.18 -10.38
CA HIS A 181 -0.86 19.41 -10.10
C HIS A 181 0.08 20.61 -9.94
N ARG A 182 1.19 20.45 -9.21
CA ARG A 182 2.20 21.51 -9.04
C ARG A 182 2.93 21.84 -10.33
N LEU A 183 3.28 20.82 -11.13
CA LEU A 183 3.92 21.03 -12.44
C LEU A 183 3.01 21.81 -13.39
N THR A 184 1.72 21.49 -13.42
CA THR A 184 0.74 22.20 -14.27
C THR A 184 0.55 23.66 -13.83
N ASP A 185 0.53 23.92 -12.53
CA ASP A 185 0.44 25.29 -11.99
C ASP A 185 1.69 26.11 -12.33
N MET A 186 2.88 25.52 -12.21
CA MET A 186 4.13 26.17 -12.62
C MET A 186 4.22 26.38 -14.14
N SER A 187 3.82 25.41 -14.96
CA SER A 187 3.86 25.52 -16.42
C SER A 187 2.96 26.64 -16.93
N ARG A 188 1.74 26.77 -16.39
CA ARG A 188 0.83 27.88 -16.73
C ARG A 188 1.38 29.23 -16.31
N LYS A 189 2.00 29.33 -15.13
CA LYS A 189 2.66 30.57 -14.68
C LYS A 189 3.89 30.89 -15.53
N GLY A 190 4.66 29.88 -15.94
CA GLY A 190 5.80 30.02 -16.84
C GLY A 190 5.39 30.52 -18.23
N GLU A 191 4.38 29.92 -18.85
CA GLU A 191 3.80 30.41 -20.11
C GLU A 191 3.25 31.84 -19.97
N PHE A 192 2.58 32.16 -18.85
CA PHE A 192 2.09 33.50 -18.57
C PHE A 192 3.21 34.55 -18.44
N LEU A 193 4.32 34.20 -17.77
CA LEU A 193 5.49 35.07 -17.63
C LEU A 193 6.22 35.25 -18.97
N VAL A 194 6.37 34.20 -19.76
CA VAL A 194 6.92 34.28 -21.12
C VAL A 194 6.05 35.21 -21.97
N ASN A 195 4.72 35.05 -21.92
CA ASN A 195 3.80 35.86 -22.72
C ASN A 195 3.84 37.37 -22.34
N TYR A 196 3.97 37.72 -21.05
CA TYR A 196 4.14 39.11 -20.60
C TYR A 196 5.49 39.71 -21.00
N THR A 197 6.56 38.91 -20.97
CA THR A 197 7.91 39.37 -21.32
C THR A 197 8.02 39.69 -22.82
N TRP A 198 7.37 38.88 -23.68
CA TRP A 198 7.24 39.17 -25.12
C TRP A 198 6.39 40.40 -25.40
N LEU A 199 5.32 40.63 -24.63
CA LEU A 199 4.48 41.83 -24.78
C LEU A 199 5.25 43.12 -24.44
N LEU A 200 6.10 43.08 -23.40
CA LEU A 200 6.96 44.21 -23.01
C LEU A 200 8.02 44.53 -24.07
N PHE A 201 8.58 43.50 -24.73
CA PHE A 201 9.53 43.68 -25.84
C PHE A 201 8.88 44.22 -27.13
N LEU A 202 7.56 44.09 -27.30
CA LEU A 202 6.83 44.59 -28.47
C LEU A 202 6.31 46.03 -28.31
N ILE A 203 6.31 46.57 -27.09
CA ILE A 203 5.78 47.91 -26.76
C ILE A 203 6.91 48.96 -26.68
N GLN A 204 8.18 48.54 -26.74
CA GLN A 204 9.37 49.39 -26.65
C GLN A 204 10.12 49.48 -27.98
#